data_AF-A0A1E3JYL9-F1
#
_entry.id   AF-A0A1E3JYL9-F1
#
_cell.length_a   1.000
_cell.length_b   1.000
_cell.length_c   1.000
_cell.angle_alpha   90.00
_cell.angle_beta   90.00
_cell.angle_gamma   90.00
#
_symmetry.space_group_name_H-M   'P 1'
#
loop_
_entity.id
_entity.type
_entity.pdbx_description
1 polymer ?
#
loop_
_entity_poly.entity_id
_entity_poly.type
_entity_poly.pdbx_seq_one_letter_code
_entity_poly.pdbx_strand_id
1 'polypeptide(L)'
;MASPRADPRGRGFLPSKASVLRVLTMTQNTSALVFTVFLVPHLASPVMATIGGLDGAEKTMMIARDLYLPLEPVLVYIPLAIHLTSSLTKRLILSTNPSLPLSIRLPRQMHQLLAYPLLLLLIPHILTHRLIPSSSAPPIRELSPSELGWEFVGHGLGDWLTWVGYLGLVGAGVWHAAVGSMKVAAWLRTLRRRPSTRTTQTKPTVSTGSAPAATNEQSKKRVVPRKRKLGLRGVIICFLGVVAFGLWRVKIDTGVVSPVMRRRYDAVFDRAPWAWASRLLLR
;
A
#
# COMPACT_ATOMS: atom_id res chain seq x y z
N MET A 1 53.81 5.31 -39.82
CA MET A 1 52.39 4.91 -39.64
C MET A 1 52.14 4.75 -38.15
N ALA A 2 51.45 5.72 -37.52
CA ALA A 2 51.10 5.66 -36.11
C ALA A 2 49.75 4.96 -35.95
N SER A 3 49.70 3.90 -35.14
CA SER A 3 48.47 3.16 -34.84
C SER A 3 47.49 4.05 -34.06
N PRO A 4 46.18 4.06 -34.38
CA PRO A 4 45.22 4.89 -33.67
C PRO A 4 45.12 4.43 -32.21
N ARG A 5 45.34 5.35 -31.27
CA ARG A 5 45.06 5.11 -29.84
C ARG A 5 43.56 4.91 -29.67
N ALA A 6 43.15 3.69 -29.29
CA ALA A 6 41.79 3.39 -28.91
C ALA A 6 41.38 4.31 -27.74
N ASP A 7 40.30 5.06 -27.93
CA ASP A 7 39.72 5.93 -26.91
C ASP A 7 39.15 5.06 -25.75
N PRO A 8 39.69 5.15 -24.52
CA PRO A 8 39.20 4.36 -23.39
C PRO A 8 37.85 4.85 -22.84
N ARG A 9 37.22 5.84 -23.46
CA ARG A 9 35.95 6.44 -23.02
C ARG A 9 34.69 5.72 -23.51
N GLY A 10 34.81 4.52 -24.07
CA GLY A 10 33.67 3.64 -24.37
C GLY A 10 32.97 3.03 -23.13
N ARG A 11 32.94 3.72 -21.98
CA ARG A 11 32.13 3.28 -20.83
C ARG A 11 30.69 3.69 -21.08
N GLY A 12 29.89 2.74 -21.55
CA GLY A 12 28.46 2.92 -21.77
C GLY A 12 27.77 3.66 -20.61
N PHE A 13 26.87 4.58 -20.96
CA PHE A 13 26.18 5.53 -20.09
C PHE A 13 25.13 4.86 -19.19
N LEU A 14 25.37 3.64 -18.72
CA LEU A 14 24.41 2.89 -17.93
C LEU A 14 24.48 3.33 -16.46
N PRO A 15 23.33 3.66 -15.84
CA PRO A 15 23.30 4.05 -14.45
C PRO A 15 23.74 2.89 -13.54
N SER A 16 24.50 3.20 -12.49
CA SER A 16 24.93 2.19 -11.53
C SER A 16 23.72 1.59 -10.79
N LYS A 17 23.82 0.31 -10.38
CA LYS A 17 22.77 -0.37 -9.60
C LYS A 17 22.35 0.42 -8.35
N ALA A 18 23.31 1.07 -7.69
CA ALA A 18 23.05 1.92 -6.53
C ALA A 18 22.21 3.16 -6.89
N SER A 19 22.44 3.76 -8.07
CA SER A 19 21.65 4.89 -8.56
C SER A 19 20.22 4.47 -8.89
N VAL A 20 20.06 3.32 -9.57
CA VAL A 20 18.73 2.76 -9.88
C VAL A 20 17.95 2.48 -8.59
N LEU A 21 18.56 1.80 -7.61
CA LEU A 21 17.91 1.52 -6.32
C LEU A 21 17.52 2.79 -5.55
N ARG A 22 18.31 3.87 -5.69
CA ARG A 22 18.00 5.17 -5.10
C ARG A 22 16.75 5.79 -5.75
N VAL A 23 16.70 5.83 -7.08
CA VAL A 23 15.55 6.34 -7.83
C VAL A 23 14.29 5.53 -7.48
N LEU A 24 14.37 4.19 -7.56
CA LEU A 24 13.24 3.32 -7.20
C LEU A 24 12.75 3.56 -5.77
N THR A 25 13.65 3.80 -4.82
CA THR A 25 13.27 4.10 -3.43
C THR A 25 12.57 5.46 -3.31
N MET A 26 13.05 6.47 -4.05
CA MET A 26 12.41 7.79 -4.09
C MET A 26 11.02 7.71 -4.72
N THR A 27 10.90 7.05 -5.86
CA THR A 27 9.64 6.80 -6.57
C THR A 27 8.64 6.06 -5.67
N GLN A 28 9.06 4.95 -5.06
CA GLN A 28 8.24 4.15 -4.14
C GLN A 28 7.71 4.98 -2.96
N ASN A 29 8.57 5.78 -2.33
CA ASN A 29 8.18 6.60 -1.17
C ASN A 29 7.27 7.76 -1.56
N THR A 30 7.52 8.38 -2.73
CA THR A 30 6.73 9.51 -3.21
C THR A 30 5.33 9.06 -3.60
N SER A 31 5.20 7.94 -4.32
CA SER A 31 3.88 7.40 -4.66
C SER A 31 3.08 6.97 -3.43
N ALA A 32 3.73 6.48 -2.38
CA ALA A 32 3.08 6.17 -1.12
C ALA A 32 2.49 7.41 -0.41
N LEU A 33 3.18 8.55 -0.48
CA LEU A 33 2.67 9.82 0.07
C LEU A 33 1.41 10.27 -0.67
N VAL A 34 1.42 10.21 -2.00
CA VAL A 34 0.24 10.57 -2.81
C VAL A 34 -0.93 9.64 -2.51
N PHE A 35 -0.68 8.32 -2.46
CA PHE A 35 -1.74 7.34 -2.15
C PHE A 35 -2.37 7.54 -0.76
N THR A 36 -1.63 8.12 0.19
CA THR A 36 -2.17 8.44 1.53
C THR A 36 -3.31 9.45 1.47
N VAL A 37 -3.30 10.36 0.49
CA VAL A 37 -4.37 11.35 0.28
C VAL A 37 -5.71 10.68 -0.04
N PHE A 38 -5.68 9.55 -0.75
CA PHE A 38 -6.87 8.72 -1.00
C PHE A 38 -7.24 7.86 0.22
N LEU A 39 -6.24 7.25 0.86
CA LEU A 39 -6.50 6.24 1.89
C LEU A 39 -7.25 6.81 3.11
N VAL A 40 -6.97 8.06 3.49
CA VAL A 40 -7.62 8.73 4.63
C VAL A 40 -9.14 8.89 4.43
N PRO A 41 -9.63 9.59 3.39
CA PRO A 41 -11.06 9.71 3.15
C PRO A 41 -11.73 8.37 2.84
N HIS A 42 -11.02 7.43 2.19
CA HIS A 42 -11.55 6.10 1.91
C HIS A 42 -11.84 5.29 3.18
N LEU A 43 -10.97 5.39 4.20
CA LEU A 43 -11.18 4.74 5.49
C LEU A 43 -12.14 5.50 6.42
N ALA A 44 -12.52 6.74 6.09
CA ALA A 44 -13.44 7.51 6.91
C ALA A 44 -14.83 6.88 6.98
N SER A 45 -15.39 6.43 5.84
CA SER A 45 -16.75 5.87 5.81
C SER A 45 -16.91 4.60 6.67
N PRO A 46 -16.01 3.59 6.60
CA PRO A 46 -16.08 2.42 7.50
C PRO A 46 -15.94 2.79 8.99
N VAL A 47 -15.21 3.84 9.33
CA VAL A 47 -15.13 4.34 10.71
C VAL A 47 -16.43 5.02 11.11
N MET A 48 -16.98 5.87 10.25
CA MET A 48 -18.24 6.59 10.50
C MET A 48 -19.44 5.66 10.64
N ALA A 49 -19.38 4.47 10.05
CA ALA A 49 -20.36 3.41 10.26
C ALA A 49 -20.56 3.03 11.74
N THR A 50 -19.53 3.19 12.59
CA THR A 50 -19.64 2.90 14.02
C THR A 50 -20.54 3.87 14.78
N ILE A 51 -20.47 5.16 14.41
CA ILE A 51 -21.17 6.25 15.10
C ILE A 51 -22.53 6.46 14.43
N GLY A 52 -22.53 6.68 13.11
CA GLY A 52 -23.71 7.05 12.34
C GLY A 52 -24.41 5.90 11.64
N GLY A 53 -23.96 4.65 11.82
CA GLY A 53 -24.54 3.50 11.12
C GLY A 53 -24.43 3.62 9.60
N LEU A 54 -25.44 3.07 8.92
CA LEU A 54 -25.55 3.15 7.46
C LEU A 54 -25.54 4.60 6.95
N ASP A 55 -26.35 5.49 7.53
CA ASP A 55 -26.46 6.90 7.12
C ASP A 55 -25.14 7.67 7.27
N GLY A 56 -24.43 7.46 8.37
CA GLY A 56 -23.13 8.10 8.60
C GLY A 56 -22.07 7.65 7.60
N ALA A 57 -22.07 6.35 7.28
CA ALA A 57 -21.19 5.77 6.29
C ALA A 57 -21.50 6.31 4.88
N GLU A 58 -22.78 6.40 4.52
CA GLU A 58 -23.28 6.91 3.23
C GLU A 58 -22.91 8.39 3.03
N LYS A 59 -23.22 9.25 4.01
CA LYS A 59 -22.87 10.69 3.96
C LYS A 59 -21.37 10.91 3.80
N THR A 60 -20.56 10.16 4.55
CA THR A 60 -19.10 10.25 4.45
C THR A 60 -18.60 9.75 3.10
N MET A 61 -19.22 8.71 2.55
CA MET A 61 -18.89 8.19 1.22
C MET A 61 -19.27 9.18 0.11
N MET A 62 -20.40 9.89 0.21
CA MET A 62 -20.76 10.95 -0.74
C MET A 62 -19.69 12.05 -0.77
N ILE A 63 -19.25 12.53 0.40
CA ILE A 63 -18.14 13.50 0.49
C ILE A 63 -16.87 12.95 -0.18
N ALA A 64 -16.52 11.70 0.12
CA ALA A 64 -15.36 11.05 -0.47
C ALA A 64 -15.45 10.96 -2.02
N ARG A 65 -16.64 10.65 -2.56
CA ARG A 65 -16.89 10.60 -4.00
C ARG A 65 -16.71 11.96 -4.65
N ASP A 66 -17.31 13.00 -4.08
CA ASP A 66 -17.19 14.35 -4.62
C ASP A 66 -15.74 14.85 -4.59
N LEU A 67 -14.98 14.49 -3.54
CA LEU A 67 -13.60 14.91 -3.38
C LEU A 67 -12.62 14.23 -4.34
N TYR A 68 -12.69 12.90 -4.52
CA TYR A 68 -11.65 12.18 -5.23
C TYR A 68 -12.10 11.37 -6.44
N LEU A 69 -13.40 11.13 -6.68
CA LEU A 69 -13.81 10.31 -7.83
C LEU A 69 -13.30 10.87 -9.17
N PRO A 70 -13.33 12.19 -9.44
CA PRO A 70 -12.74 12.75 -10.67
C PRO A 70 -11.21 12.59 -10.73
N LEU A 71 -10.57 12.46 -9.57
CA LEU A 71 -9.12 12.35 -9.42
C LEU A 71 -8.65 10.90 -9.20
N GLU A 72 -9.55 9.92 -9.26
CA GLU A 72 -9.27 8.52 -8.92
C GLU A 72 -8.10 7.93 -9.74
N PRO A 73 -7.99 8.17 -11.07
CA PRO A 73 -6.82 7.73 -11.83
C PRO A 73 -5.50 8.27 -11.30
N VAL A 74 -5.48 9.53 -10.85
CA VAL A 74 -4.26 10.25 -10.46
C VAL A 74 -3.90 10.04 -8.98
N LEU A 75 -4.90 9.88 -8.11
CA LEU A 75 -4.68 9.69 -6.67
C LEU A 75 -4.59 8.22 -6.26
N VAL A 76 -5.21 7.32 -7.02
CA VAL A 76 -5.31 5.90 -6.67
C VAL A 76 -4.50 5.05 -7.63
N TYR A 77 -4.90 4.96 -8.91
CA TYR A 77 -4.35 3.96 -9.82
C TYR A 77 -2.89 4.25 -10.22
N ILE A 78 -2.56 5.48 -10.61
CA ILE A 78 -1.19 5.85 -10.99
C ILE A 78 -0.23 5.67 -9.80
N PRO A 79 -0.49 6.23 -8.59
CA PRO A 79 0.39 6.07 -7.45
C PRO A 79 0.51 4.61 -7.00
N LEU A 80 -0.59 3.85 -7.01
CA LEU A 80 -0.58 2.42 -6.68
C LEU A 80 0.28 1.62 -7.68
N ALA A 81 0.08 1.83 -8.98
CA ALA A 81 0.86 1.15 -10.02
C ALA A 81 2.35 1.49 -9.91
N ILE A 82 2.69 2.77 -9.72
CA ILE A 82 4.07 3.21 -9.50
C ILE A 82 4.65 2.60 -8.22
N HIS A 83 3.88 2.55 -7.13
CA HIS A 83 4.31 1.97 -5.86
C HIS A 83 4.61 0.47 -5.99
N LEU A 84 3.72 -0.28 -6.64
CA LEU A 84 3.86 -1.72 -6.85
C LEU A 84 5.03 -2.04 -7.78
N THR A 85 5.08 -1.40 -8.94
CA THR A 85 6.13 -1.65 -9.95
C THR A 85 7.51 -1.29 -9.40
N SER A 86 7.70 -0.11 -8.81
CA SER A 86 8.99 0.28 -8.21
C SER A 86 9.42 -0.66 -7.07
N SER A 87 8.47 -1.12 -6.24
CA SER A 87 8.73 -2.09 -5.17
C SER A 87 9.15 -3.46 -5.71
N LEU A 88 8.46 -3.95 -6.76
CA LEU A 88 8.76 -5.24 -7.39
C LEU A 88 10.11 -5.19 -8.11
N THR A 89 10.38 -4.15 -8.90
CA THR A 89 11.67 -3.97 -9.57
C THR A 89 12.81 -3.89 -8.56
N LYS A 90 12.64 -3.14 -7.47
CA LYS A 90 13.63 -3.08 -6.39
C LYS A 90 13.85 -4.46 -5.77
N ARG A 91 12.79 -5.22 -5.53
CA ARG A 91 12.89 -6.58 -4.99
C ARG A 91 13.64 -7.50 -5.95
N LEU A 92 13.33 -7.44 -7.25
CA LEU A 92 13.97 -8.24 -8.29
C LEU A 92 15.47 -7.94 -8.41
N ILE A 93 15.86 -6.65 -8.39
CA ILE A 93 17.28 -6.25 -8.43
C ILE A 93 18.03 -6.77 -7.19
N LEU A 94 17.40 -6.71 -6.01
CA LEU A 94 18.01 -7.18 -4.77
C LEU A 94 18.08 -8.71 -4.73
N SER A 95 17.04 -9.43 -5.16
CA SER A 95 16.98 -10.90 -5.10
C SER A 95 17.94 -11.57 -6.07
N THR A 96 18.16 -10.96 -7.24
CA THR A 96 19.04 -11.49 -8.29
C THR A 96 20.53 -11.18 -8.05
N ASN A 97 20.88 -10.44 -7.00
CA ASN A 97 22.27 -10.15 -6.69
C ASN A 97 22.87 -11.21 -5.74
N PRO A 98 23.67 -12.18 -6.24
CA PRO A 98 24.19 -13.28 -5.43
C PRO A 98 25.19 -12.80 -4.36
N SER A 99 25.83 -11.65 -4.57
CA SER A 99 26.77 -11.05 -3.60
C SER A 99 26.10 -10.57 -2.31
N LEU A 100 24.76 -10.45 -2.29
CA LEU A 100 24.03 -9.99 -1.12
C LEU A 100 23.65 -11.16 -0.20
N PRO A 101 23.68 -10.97 1.13
CA PRO A 101 23.19 -11.98 2.07
C PRO A 101 21.69 -12.23 1.87
N LEU A 102 21.26 -13.46 2.16
CA LEU A 102 19.86 -13.90 1.97
C LEU A 102 18.84 -13.02 2.73
N SER A 103 19.26 -12.44 3.85
CA SER A 103 18.46 -11.53 4.67
C SER A 103 18.10 -10.21 3.97
N ILE A 104 18.88 -9.79 2.97
CA ILE A 104 18.61 -8.60 2.13
C ILE A 104 17.82 -9.00 0.89
N ARG A 105 18.18 -10.15 0.29
CA ARG A 105 17.52 -10.69 -0.92
C ARG A 105 16.03 -10.95 -0.67
N LEU A 106 15.69 -11.60 0.44
CA LEU A 106 14.31 -11.97 0.77
C LEU A 106 13.64 -10.94 1.70
N PRO A 107 12.34 -10.67 1.51
CA PRO A 107 11.58 -9.85 2.45
C PRO A 107 11.47 -10.57 3.80
N ARG A 108 11.99 -9.95 4.87
CA ARG A 108 11.88 -10.50 6.24
C ARG A 108 11.02 -9.64 7.16
N GLN A 109 10.73 -8.40 6.76
CA GLN A 109 9.98 -7.49 7.61
C GLN A 109 8.48 -7.70 7.38
N MET A 110 7.69 -7.77 8.46
CA MET A 110 6.25 -8.05 8.38
C MET A 110 5.50 -7.13 7.41
N HIS A 111 5.80 -5.82 7.38
CA HIS A 111 5.15 -4.91 6.40
C HIS A 111 5.43 -5.27 4.92
N GLN A 112 6.61 -5.84 4.60
CA GLN A 112 6.92 -6.34 3.25
C GLN A 112 6.19 -7.64 2.97
N LEU A 113 6.14 -8.53 3.96
CA LEU A 113 5.42 -9.81 3.83
C LEU A 113 3.91 -9.61 3.69
N LEU A 114 3.34 -8.62 4.39
CA LEU A 114 1.93 -8.28 4.31
C LEU A 114 1.52 -7.65 2.97
N ALA A 115 2.48 -7.16 2.17
CA ALA A 115 2.17 -6.58 0.86
C ALA A 115 1.58 -7.62 -0.11
N TYR A 116 1.99 -8.89 -0.01
CA TYR A 116 1.52 -9.97 -0.88
C TYR A 116 0.05 -10.35 -0.62
N PRO A 117 -0.38 -10.71 0.61
CA PRO A 117 -1.78 -10.95 0.88
C PRO A 117 -2.62 -9.67 0.72
N LEU A 118 -2.07 -8.48 1.02
CA LEU A 118 -2.76 -7.23 0.76
C LEU A 118 -3.08 -7.05 -0.73
N LEU A 119 -2.14 -7.35 -1.63
CA LEU A 119 -2.38 -7.31 -3.08
C LEU A 119 -3.46 -8.32 -3.48
N LEU A 120 -3.41 -9.53 -2.92
CA LEU A 120 -4.39 -10.58 -3.18
C LEU A 120 -5.80 -10.20 -2.71
N LEU A 121 -5.93 -9.41 -1.64
CA LEU A 121 -7.21 -8.89 -1.13
C LEU A 121 -7.66 -7.62 -1.87
N LEU A 122 -6.72 -6.80 -2.35
CA LEU A 122 -7.00 -5.54 -3.04
C LEU A 122 -7.61 -5.79 -4.42
N ILE A 123 -7.11 -6.77 -5.17
CA ILE A 123 -7.64 -7.13 -6.49
C ILE A 123 -9.15 -7.45 -6.45
N PRO A 124 -9.62 -8.40 -5.63
CA PRO A 124 -11.05 -8.71 -5.56
C PRO A 124 -11.86 -7.55 -4.96
N HIS A 125 -11.29 -6.72 -4.09
CA HIS A 125 -11.95 -5.48 -3.64
C HIS A 125 -12.21 -4.51 -4.81
N ILE A 126 -11.20 -4.23 -5.64
CA ILE A 126 -11.34 -3.38 -6.85
C ILE A 126 -12.32 -4.01 -7.85
N LEU A 127 -12.23 -5.32 -8.07
CA LEU A 127 -13.16 -6.00 -8.98
C LEU A 127 -14.61 -5.86 -8.52
N THR A 128 -14.86 -6.09 -7.22
CA THR A 128 -16.22 -6.06 -6.65
C THR A 128 -16.83 -4.66 -6.64
N HIS A 129 -16.03 -3.63 -6.35
CA HIS A 129 -16.53 -2.26 -6.13
C HIS A 129 -16.36 -1.32 -7.32
N ARG A 130 -15.60 -1.70 -8.35
CA ARG A 130 -15.33 -0.87 -9.52
C ARG A 130 -15.59 -1.58 -10.84
N LEU A 131 -14.88 -2.68 -11.11
CA LEU A 131 -14.81 -3.22 -12.47
C LEU A 131 -16.00 -4.12 -12.84
N ILE A 132 -16.50 -4.95 -11.92
CA ILE A 132 -17.66 -5.82 -12.18
C ILE A 132 -18.96 -5.00 -12.25
N PRO A 133 -19.22 -4.05 -11.33
CA PRO A 133 -20.41 -3.20 -11.40
C PRO A 133 -20.54 -2.36 -12.68
N SER A 134 -19.43 -1.97 -13.30
CA SER A 134 -19.43 -1.20 -14.56
C SER A 134 -19.74 -2.05 -15.80
N SER A 135 -20.10 -3.32 -15.62
CA SER A 135 -20.45 -4.20 -16.74
C SER A 135 -21.84 -3.89 -17.29
N SER A 136 -21.94 -3.72 -18.61
CA SER A 136 -23.21 -3.57 -19.34
C SER A 136 -24.03 -4.86 -19.43
N ALA A 137 -23.42 -6.01 -19.10
CA ALA A 137 -24.07 -7.30 -19.20
C ALA A 137 -25.24 -7.43 -18.20
N PRO A 138 -26.40 -7.97 -18.63
CA PRO A 138 -27.47 -8.31 -17.71
C PRO A 138 -27.03 -9.32 -16.63
N PRO A 139 -27.59 -9.25 -15.40
CA PRO A 139 -28.52 -8.23 -14.92
C PRO A 139 -27.86 -6.94 -14.39
N ILE A 140 -26.53 -6.84 -14.36
CA ILE A 140 -25.78 -5.74 -13.71
C ILE A 140 -26.13 -4.39 -14.35
N ARG A 141 -26.12 -4.29 -15.69
CA ARG A 141 -26.52 -3.09 -16.45
C ARG A 141 -25.88 -1.80 -15.91
N GLU A 142 -24.55 -1.77 -15.77
CA GLU A 142 -23.77 -0.59 -15.36
C GLU A 142 -24.32 0.09 -14.09
N LEU A 143 -24.06 -0.51 -12.93
CA LEU A 143 -24.47 0.08 -11.66
C LEU A 143 -23.87 1.48 -11.50
N SER A 144 -24.74 2.46 -11.35
CA SER A 144 -24.38 3.84 -11.10
C SER A 144 -23.72 4.01 -9.74
N PRO A 145 -22.95 5.09 -9.50
CA PRO A 145 -22.41 5.38 -8.18
C PRO A 145 -23.49 5.39 -7.09
N SER A 146 -24.67 5.95 -7.35
CA SER A 146 -25.81 5.94 -6.39
C SER A 146 -26.28 4.54 -6.00
N GLU A 147 -26.12 3.54 -6.87
CA GLU A 147 -26.49 2.15 -6.60
C GLU A 147 -25.36 1.35 -5.92
N LEU A 148 -24.15 1.90 -5.85
CA LEU A 148 -22.99 1.29 -5.19
C LEU A 148 -22.72 1.90 -3.81
N GLY A 149 -23.79 2.17 -3.05
CA GLY A 149 -23.73 2.70 -1.69
C GLY A 149 -23.42 1.67 -0.61
N TRP A 150 -23.60 2.05 0.64
CA TRP A 150 -23.38 1.13 1.76
C TRP A 150 -24.43 0.02 1.87
N GLU A 151 -25.59 0.15 1.22
CA GLU A 151 -26.56 -0.94 1.04
C GLU A 151 -25.92 -2.13 0.29
N PHE A 152 -25.15 -1.85 -0.78
CA PHE A 152 -24.41 -2.88 -1.53
C PHE A 152 -23.37 -3.58 -0.66
N VAL A 153 -22.66 -2.82 0.18
CA VAL A 153 -21.68 -3.36 1.13
C VAL A 153 -22.37 -4.25 2.16
N GLY A 154 -23.48 -3.79 2.76
CA GLY A 154 -24.24 -4.53 3.74
C GLY A 154 -24.86 -5.82 3.20
N HIS A 155 -25.34 -5.79 1.94
CA HIS A 155 -25.77 -6.99 1.22
C HIS A 155 -24.63 -8.03 1.14
N GLY A 156 -23.44 -7.58 0.73
CA GLY A 156 -22.24 -8.43 0.65
C GLY A 156 -21.80 -9.04 1.98
N LEU A 157 -22.03 -8.34 3.10
CA LEU A 157 -21.76 -8.82 4.46
C LEU A 157 -22.70 -9.95 4.92
N GLY A 158 -23.65 -10.37 4.07
CA GLY A 158 -24.34 -11.65 4.20
C GLY A 158 -23.37 -12.85 4.16
N ASP A 159 -22.30 -12.77 3.37
CA ASP A 159 -21.28 -13.81 3.23
C ASP A 159 -20.08 -13.55 4.18
N TRP A 160 -19.68 -14.57 4.94
CA TRP A 160 -18.54 -14.52 5.86
C TRP A 160 -17.20 -14.28 5.13
N LEU A 161 -17.06 -14.67 3.86
CA LEU A 161 -15.84 -14.36 3.11
C LEU A 161 -15.70 -12.88 2.81
N THR A 162 -16.81 -12.16 2.59
CA THR A 162 -16.78 -10.71 2.43
C THR A 162 -16.29 -10.04 3.72
N TRP A 163 -16.70 -10.56 4.88
CA TRP A 163 -16.17 -10.11 6.18
C TRP A 163 -14.66 -10.28 6.29
N VAL A 164 -14.17 -11.49 6.01
CA VAL A 164 -12.73 -11.79 6.05
C VAL A 164 -11.98 -10.94 5.04
N GLY A 165 -12.54 -10.74 3.86
CA GLY A 165 -12.00 -9.88 2.81
C GLY A 165 -11.83 -8.44 3.28
N TYR A 166 -12.89 -7.82 3.81
CA TYR A 166 -12.85 -6.42 4.27
C TYR A 166 -11.97 -6.24 5.50
N LEU A 167 -12.13 -7.08 6.53
CA LEU A 167 -11.30 -6.97 7.74
C LEU A 167 -9.83 -7.29 7.47
N GLY A 168 -9.57 -8.28 6.61
CA GLY A 168 -8.22 -8.61 6.15
C GLY A 168 -7.59 -7.45 5.37
N LEU A 169 -8.33 -6.84 4.44
CA LEU A 169 -7.86 -5.71 3.65
C LEU A 169 -7.57 -4.49 4.52
N VAL A 170 -8.49 -4.13 5.41
CA VAL A 170 -8.32 -3.01 6.35
C VAL A 170 -7.15 -3.29 7.30
N GLY A 171 -7.07 -4.48 7.88
CA GLY A 171 -6.02 -4.82 8.85
C GLY A 171 -4.63 -4.84 8.23
N ALA A 172 -4.47 -5.56 7.12
CA ALA A 172 -3.21 -5.60 6.39
C ALA A 172 -2.85 -4.22 5.81
N GLY A 173 -3.83 -3.49 5.28
CA GLY A 173 -3.68 -2.17 4.68
C GLY A 173 -3.23 -1.13 5.70
N VAL A 174 -3.93 -1.01 6.83
CA VAL A 174 -3.59 -0.08 7.92
C VAL A 174 -2.23 -0.44 8.52
N TRP A 175 -1.93 -1.73 8.73
CA TRP A 175 -0.60 -2.12 9.19
C TRP A 175 0.50 -1.73 8.20
N HIS A 176 0.30 -2.03 6.91
CA HIS A 176 1.24 -1.72 5.84
C HIS A 176 1.46 -0.20 5.75
N ALA A 177 0.38 0.58 5.76
CA ALA A 177 0.41 2.03 5.74
C ALA A 177 1.10 2.61 6.99
N ALA A 178 0.76 2.17 8.20
CA ALA A 178 1.34 2.71 9.42
C ALA A 178 2.87 2.47 9.50
N VAL A 179 3.32 1.25 9.20
CA VAL A 179 4.76 0.94 9.15
C VAL A 179 5.45 1.63 7.98
N GLY A 180 4.79 1.72 6.83
CA GLY A 180 5.25 2.45 5.65
C GLY A 180 5.46 3.93 5.94
N SER A 181 4.48 4.61 6.54
CA SER A 181 4.53 6.02 6.92
C SER A 181 5.66 6.31 7.90
N MET A 182 5.94 5.43 8.87
CA MET A 182 7.12 5.58 9.74
C MET A 182 8.44 5.55 8.96
N LYS A 183 8.53 4.72 7.91
CA LYS A 183 9.71 4.65 7.05
C LYS A 183 9.83 5.86 6.14
N VAL A 184 8.74 6.30 5.54
CA VAL A 184 8.68 7.51 4.73
C VAL A 184 9.06 8.72 5.58
N ALA A 185 8.54 8.84 6.80
CA ALA A 185 8.91 9.90 7.74
C ALA A 185 10.39 9.84 8.16
N ALA A 186 10.98 8.64 8.29
CA ALA A 186 12.42 8.51 8.51
C ALA A 186 13.23 8.95 7.28
N TRP A 187 12.79 8.58 6.08
CA TRP A 187 13.40 8.99 4.82
C TRP A 187 13.34 10.52 4.61
N LEU A 188 12.18 11.15 4.83
CA LEU A 188 12.03 12.62 4.76
C LEU A 188 12.99 13.32 5.74
N ARG A 189 13.16 12.79 6.95
CA ARG A 189 14.15 13.32 7.91
C ARG A 189 15.59 13.19 7.40
N THR A 190 15.93 12.12 6.71
CA THR A 190 17.27 11.97 6.11
C THR A 190 17.50 12.95 4.96
N LEU A 191 16.48 13.26 4.18
CA LEU A 191 16.56 14.28 3.13
C LEU A 191 16.78 15.67 3.72
N ARG A 192 16.06 16.01 4.79
CA ARG A 192 16.17 17.32 5.47
C ARG A 192 17.51 17.53 6.20
N ARG A 193 18.19 16.45 6.60
CA ARG A 193 19.43 16.49 7.40
C ARG A 193 20.72 16.57 6.58
N ARG A 194 20.67 16.73 5.25
CA ARG A 194 21.90 16.98 4.47
C ARG A 194 22.50 18.32 4.91
N PRO A 195 23.66 18.35 5.58
CA PRO A 195 24.33 19.61 5.90
C PRO A 195 24.90 20.15 4.59
N SER A 196 24.38 21.30 4.17
CA SER A 196 25.02 22.16 3.19
C SER A 196 26.16 22.90 3.90
N THR A 197 27.29 22.22 4.10
CA THR A 197 28.57 22.86 4.44
C THR A 197 29.69 21.86 4.22
N ARG A 198 30.03 21.64 2.95
CA ARG A 198 31.39 21.27 2.58
C ARG A 198 32.18 22.58 2.53
N THR A 199 32.44 23.19 3.69
CA THR A 199 33.44 24.24 3.79
C THR A 199 34.78 23.55 3.56
N THR A 200 35.36 23.85 2.41
CA THR A 200 36.69 23.45 2.01
C THR A 200 37.71 24.00 3.02
N GLN A 201 38.04 23.24 4.06
CA GLN A 201 39.32 23.42 4.76
C GLN A 201 40.36 22.58 4.02
N THR A 202 40.90 23.16 2.96
CA THR A 202 42.26 22.89 2.50
C THR A 202 43.20 23.32 3.62
N LYS A 203 43.75 22.36 4.36
CA LYS A 203 44.98 22.56 5.12
C LYS A 203 46.03 21.58 4.55
N PRO A 204 47.10 22.05 3.89
CA PRO A 204 48.20 21.19 3.52
C PRO A 204 49.07 21.00 4.76
N THR A 205 49.16 19.77 5.25
CA THR A 205 50.27 19.40 6.14
C THR A 205 50.91 18.12 5.61
N VAL A 206 52.10 18.32 5.05
CA VAL A 206 53.09 17.29 4.78
C VAL A 206 53.55 16.69 6.11
N SER A 207 53.45 15.37 6.28
CA SER A 207 54.55 14.46 6.67
C SER A 207 54.06 13.20 7.40
N THR A 208 54.43 12.06 6.82
CA THR A 208 54.92 10.81 7.44
C THR A 208 54.10 10.05 8.48
N GLY A 209 53.67 8.85 8.07
CA GLY A 209 54.01 7.62 8.80
C GLY A 209 53.24 7.33 10.08
N SER A 210 52.04 6.76 9.96
CA SER A 210 51.53 5.67 10.82
C SER A 210 50.10 5.33 10.39
N ALA A 211 49.86 4.04 10.14
CA ALA A 211 48.56 3.52 9.78
C ALA A 211 47.55 3.71 10.93
N PRO A 212 46.34 4.24 10.70
CA PRO A 212 45.26 4.09 11.65
C PRO A 212 44.43 2.87 11.29
N ALA A 213 44.33 1.97 12.27
CA ALA A 213 43.46 0.83 12.29
C ALA A 213 42.03 1.20 11.85
N ALA A 214 41.50 0.42 10.92
CA ALA A 214 40.12 0.47 10.49
C ALA A 214 39.21 0.19 11.70
N THR A 215 38.70 1.25 12.32
CA THR A 215 37.65 1.16 13.32
C THR A 215 36.38 0.75 12.60
N ASN A 216 36.07 -0.54 12.70
CA ASN A 216 34.76 -1.11 12.44
C ASN A 216 33.74 -0.41 13.33
N GLU A 217 33.23 0.74 12.89
CA GLU A 217 31.94 1.25 13.37
C GLU A 217 30.86 0.27 12.90
N GLN A 218 30.70 -0.79 13.70
CA GLN A 218 29.51 -1.60 13.72
C GLN A 218 28.33 -0.66 13.88
N SER A 219 27.64 -0.41 12.77
CA SER A 219 26.32 0.19 12.69
C SER A 219 25.45 -0.44 13.79
N LYS A 220 25.37 0.22 14.95
CA LYS A 220 24.53 -0.16 16.09
C LYS A 220 23.12 -0.30 15.54
N LYS A 221 22.71 -1.56 15.33
CA LYS A 221 21.41 -1.94 14.79
C LYS A 221 20.37 -1.32 15.71
N ARG A 222 19.78 -0.19 15.29
CA ARG A 222 18.83 0.58 16.10
C ARG A 222 17.64 -0.32 16.44
N VAL A 223 17.68 -0.94 17.62
CA VAL A 223 16.61 -1.83 18.08
C VAL A 223 15.45 -0.92 18.49
N VAL A 224 14.36 -0.96 17.73
CA VAL A 224 13.12 -0.27 18.11
C VAL A 224 12.68 -0.85 19.47
N PRO A 225 12.52 -0.01 20.51
CA PRO A 225 12.19 -0.49 21.85
C PRO A 225 10.88 -1.28 21.84
N ARG A 226 10.86 -2.43 22.53
CA ARG A 226 9.72 -3.38 22.54
C ARG A 226 8.39 -2.71 22.91
N LYS A 227 8.41 -1.75 23.84
CA LYS A 227 7.23 -0.98 24.26
C LYS A 227 6.51 -0.27 23.10
N ARG A 228 7.25 0.27 22.12
CA ARG A 228 6.65 0.94 20.93
C ARG A 228 5.97 -0.05 19.98
N LYS A 229 6.43 -1.32 19.92
CA LYS A 229 5.82 -2.34 19.05
C LYS A 229 4.50 -2.86 19.61
N LEU A 230 4.37 -2.95 20.92
CA LEU A 230 3.10 -3.28 21.58
C LEU A 230 2.06 -2.17 21.35
N GLY A 231 2.46 -0.90 21.45
CA GLY A 231 1.56 0.24 21.19
C GLY A 231 0.93 0.21 19.80
N LEU A 232 1.73 0.00 18.74
CA LEU A 232 1.21 -0.04 17.37
C LEU A 232 0.23 -1.20 17.15
N ARG A 233 0.54 -2.39 17.69
CA ARG A 233 -0.36 -3.55 17.60
C ARG A 233 -1.70 -3.28 18.28
N GLY A 234 -1.67 -2.70 19.48
CA GLY A 234 -2.87 -2.31 20.20
C GLY A 234 -3.73 -1.32 19.42
N VAL A 235 -3.12 -0.28 18.83
CA VAL A 235 -3.83 0.72 18.00
C VAL A 235 -4.50 0.06 16.80
N ILE A 236 -3.81 -0.84 16.09
CA ILE A 236 -4.36 -1.50 14.90
C ILE A 236 -5.49 -2.46 15.28
N ILE A 237 -5.36 -3.20 16.38
CA ILE A 237 -6.43 -4.08 16.88
C ILE A 237 -7.65 -3.26 17.29
N CYS A 238 -7.44 -2.15 18.01
CA CYS A 238 -8.52 -1.23 18.39
C CYS A 238 -9.23 -0.67 17.14
N PHE A 239 -8.46 -0.20 16.16
CA PHE A 239 -9.02 0.30 14.89
C PHE A 239 -9.80 -0.78 14.13
N LEU A 240 -9.29 -2.01 14.08
CA LEU A 240 -9.99 -3.13 13.48
C LEU A 240 -11.29 -3.46 14.23
N GLY A 241 -11.30 -3.38 15.56
CA GLY A 241 -12.50 -3.56 16.37
C GLY A 241 -13.56 -2.50 16.07
N VAL A 242 -13.14 -1.24 15.93
CA VAL A 242 -14.01 -0.12 15.49
C VAL A 242 -14.60 -0.46 14.12
N VAL A 243 -13.77 -0.74 13.11
CA VAL A 243 -14.28 -1.05 11.76
C VAL A 243 -15.18 -2.28 11.75
N ALA A 244 -14.84 -3.36 12.48
CA ALA A 244 -15.66 -4.55 12.58
C ALA A 244 -17.04 -4.27 13.17
N PHE A 245 -17.10 -3.45 14.23
CA PHE A 245 -18.37 -3.00 14.79
C PHE A 245 -19.17 -2.15 13.80
N GLY A 246 -18.50 -1.29 13.03
CA GLY A 246 -19.13 -0.46 12.00
C GLY A 246 -19.74 -1.29 10.88
N LEU A 247 -19.00 -2.29 10.38
CA LEU A 247 -19.50 -3.25 9.38
C LEU A 247 -20.67 -4.08 9.94
N TRP A 248 -20.61 -4.47 11.21
CA TRP A 248 -21.71 -5.17 11.88
C TRP A 248 -22.98 -4.32 11.91
N ARG A 249 -22.86 -3.04 12.27
CA ARG A 249 -23.98 -2.08 12.18
C ARG A 249 -24.51 -1.95 10.76
N VAL A 250 -23.64 -1.75 9.76
CA VAL A 250 -24.05 -1.66 8.35
C VAL A 250 -24.86 -2.88 7.93
N LYS A 251 -24.39 -4.10 8.27
CA LYS A 251 -25.10 -5.33 7.94
C LYS A 251 -26.52 -5.36 8.52
N ILE A 252 -26.68 -4.92 9.78
CA ILE A 252 -27.98 -4.87 10.44
C ILE A 252 -28.87 -3.77 9.84
N ASP A 253 -28.31 -2.58 9.67
CA ASP A 253 -29.02 -1.38 9.23
C ASP A 253 -29.47 -1.46 7.76
N THR A 254 -28.81 -2.29 6.93
CA THR A 254 -29.14 -2.45 5.49
C THR A 254 -30.56 -2.97 5.25
N GLY A 255 -31.11 -3.78 6.17
CA GLY A 255 -32.48 -4.27 6.06
C GLY A 255 -32.77 -5.06 4.77
N VAL A 256 -33.95 -4.83 4.19
CA VAL A 256 -34.44 -5.57 3.01
C VAL A 256 -34.09 -4.80 1.73
N VAL A 257 -33.18 -5.38 0.93
CA VAL A 257 -32.85 -4.89 -0.42
C VAL A 257 -33.98 -5.22 -1.39
N SER A 258 -34.34 -4.28 -2.27
CA SER A 258 -35.40 -4.50 -3.27
C SER A 258 -35.08 -5.72 -4.16
N PRO A 259 -36.09 -6.50 -4.62
CA PRO A 259 -35.84 -7.71 -5.44
C PRO A 259 -35.09 -7.45 -6.75
N VAL A 260 -35.21 -6.23 -7.29
CA VAL A 260 -34.47 -5.81 -8.48
C VAL A 260 -33.00 -5.59 -8.13
N MET A 261 -32.71 -4.81 -7.09
CA MET A 261 -31.33 -4.53 -6.70
C MET A 261 -30.61 -5.75 -6.16
N ARG A 262 -31.31 -6.59 -5.39
CA ARG A 262 -30.77 -7.87 -4.91
C ARG A 262 -30.23 -8.72 -6.06
N ARG A 263 -31.01 -8.91 -7.13
CA ARG A 263 -30.56 -9.66 -8.32
C ARG A 263 -29.33 -9.06 -8.98
N ARG A 264 -29.20 -7.73 -8.98
CA ARG A 264 -28.02 -7.05 -9.54
C ARG A 264 -26.81 -7.20 -8.64
N TYR A 265 -26.98 -7.04 -7.33
CA TYR A 265 -25.93 -7.23 -6.33
C TYR A 265 -25.42 -8.67 -6.33
N ASP A 266 -26.33 -9.65 -6.30
CA ASP A 266 -26.01 -11.08 -6.38
C ASP A 266 -25.16 -11.36 -7.63
N ALA A 267 -25.56 -10.81 -8.78
CA ALA A 267 -24.82 -10.97 -10.02
C ALA A 267 -23.40 -10.33 -10.01
N VAL A 268 -23.17 -9.30 -9.21
CA VAL A 268 -21.83 -8.75 -8.97
C VAL A 268 -21.03 -9.69 -8.07
N PHE A 269 -21.58 -10.09 -6.93
CA PHE A 269 -20.89 -10.94 -5.96
C PHE A 269 -20.61 -12.33 -6.52
N ASP A 270 -21.48 -12.90 -7.35
CA ASP A 270 -21.27 -14.19 -8.01
C ASP A 270 -20.08 -14.21 -8.97
N ARG A 271 -19.78 -13.05 -9.58
CA ARG A 271 -18.62 -12.85 -10.46
C ARG A 271 -17.38 -12.41 -9.70
N ALA A 272 -17.53 -11.99 -8.45
CA ALA A 272 -16.41 -11.59 -7.62
C ALA A 272 -15.59 -12.82 -7.19
N PRO A 273 -14.26 -12.71 -7.06
CA PRO A 273 -13.43 -13.84 -6.64
C PRO A 273 -13.81 -14.42 -5.27
N TRP A 274 -14.45 -13.63 -4.40
CA TRP A 274 -14.96 -14.08 -3.10
C TRP A 274 -15.94 -15.26 -3.23
N ALA A 275 -16.87 -15.20 -4.19
CA ALA A 275 -17.89 -16.23 -4.36
C ALA A 275 -17.33 -17.56 -4.92
N TRP A 276 -16.22 -17.52 -5.64
CA TRP A 276 -15.52 -18.73 -6.04
C TRP A 276 -14.88 -19.42 -4.84
N ALA A 277 -14.23 -18.65 -3.97
CA ALA A 277 -13.60 -19.17 -2.77
C ALA A 277 -14.63 -19.77 -1.78
N SER A 278 -15.80 -19.14 -1.59
CA SER A 278 -16.82 -19.69 -0.68
C SER A 278 -17.39 -21.00 -1.20
N ARG A 279 -17.65 -21.09 -2.50
CA ARG A 279 -18.13 -22.32 -3.14
C ARG A 279 -17.11 -23.46 -3.07
N LEU A 280 -15.82 -23.17 -3.11
CA LEU A 280 -14.75 -24.16 -2.95
C LEU A 280 -14.61 -24.65 -1.50
N LEU A 281 -14.78 -23.77 -0.51
CA LEU A 281 -14.61 -24.10 0.91
C LEU A 281 -15.82 -24.83 1.53
N LEU A 282 -16.99 -24.73 0.89
CA LEU A 282 -18.24 -25.35 1.35
C LEU A 282 -18.57 -26.67 0.61
N ARG A 283 -17.68 -27.12 -0.27
CA ARG A 283 -17.73 -28.43 -0.93
C ARG A 283 -16.72 -29.37 -0.29
#